data_AF-A0A9J7XJG3-F1
#
_entry.id   AF-A0A9J7XJG3-F1
#
_cell.length_a   1.000
_cell.length_b   1.000
_cell.length_c   1.000
_cell.angle_alpha   90.00
_cell.angle_beta   90.00
_cell.angle_gamma   90.00
#
_symmetry.space_group_name_H-M   'P 1'
#
loop_
_entity.id
_entity.type
_entity.pdbx_description
1 polymer ?
#
loop_
_entity_poly.entity_id
_entity_poly.type
_entity_poly.pdbx_seq_one_letter_code
_entity_poly.pdbx_strand_id
1 'polypeptide(L)'
;MKNGSEDNTKTFADLFEKLDANKDGKVDVSELKTGLAAMGFSMGKGEAQKIFASGDTDKDEGLDFEEFSKYLKEHEKKLRLTFKSLDKNQDGRIDAREIQQSFKDLGLNLTDRDAEKILHSIDADGTMTVDWNEWREHFLFNPADDLQEIIRYWKHSTVLDIGDSLTIPDEFTEEEKTTGIWWKQLVAGGMAGAVSRTGTAPLDRMKVFMQVHSSKSNKISLVDGFKQMIKEGGVASLWRGNGVNVIKIAPETAIKFMAYEQKLLAKDGGKIQSHERFMAGSLAGATAQTAIYPMEVMKTRLTLRKTGQYSGMFDCAKKILKKEGVKAFYKGYVPNILGIIPYAGIDLAVYETLKNAWLSRYAKDTANPGILVLLGCGTISSTCGQLASYPLALVRTRMQAQASMEGSEQVSMSKLVKKIMQKEGFFGLYRGILPNFMKVIPAVSISYVVYEYMRSGLGISK
;
A
#
# COMPACT_ATOMS: atom_id res chain seq x y z
N MET A 1 33.92 -5.32 37.57
CA MET A 1 33.08 -4.19 37.10
C MET A 1 33.64 -2.87 37.63
N LYS A 2 34.58 -2.22 36.91
CA LYS A 2 35.01 -0.83 37.17
C LYS A 2 35.79 -0.13 36.03
N ASN A 3 36.02 -0.78 34.88
CA ASN A 3 36.84 -0.21 33.79
C ASN A 3 36.06 0.29 32.54
N GLY A 4 34.72 0.25 32.52
CA GLY A 4 33.94 0.57 31.31
C GLY A 4 33.50 2.02 31.14
N SER A 5 33.56 2.86 32.19
CA SER A 5 33.00 4.23 32.16
C SER A 5 33.99 5.30 31.70
N GLU A 6 35.29 5.13 31.93
CA GLU A 6 36.32 6.09 31.51
C GLU A 6 36.60 6.01 29.99
N ASP A 7 36.48 4.81 29.41
CA ASP A 7 36.75 4.56 27.98
C ASP A 7 35.65 5.17 27.07
N ASN A 8 34.38 5.03 27.46
CA ASN A 8 33.26 5.65 26.74
C ASN A 8 33.28 7.19 26.83
N THR A 9 33.78 7.75 27.93
CA THR A 9 33.79 9.21 28.13
C THR A 9 34.82 9.89 27.23
N LYS A 10 35.99 9.26 27.02
CA LYS A 10 36.98 9.74 26.03
C LYS A 10 36.45 9.59 24.60
N THR A 11 35.78 8.49 24.30
CA THR A 11 35.19 8.23 22.98
C THR A 11 34.10 9.26 22.60
N PHE A 12 33.27 9.69 23.57
CA PHE A 12 32.26 10.73 23.32
C PHE A 12 32.86 12.13 23.18
N ALA A 13 33.96 12.43 23.88
CA ALA A 13 34.67 13.70 23.71
C ALA A 13 35.28 13.81 22.32
N ASP A 14 35.96 12.76 21.85
CA ASP A 14 36.54 12.71 20.50
C ASP A 14 35.46 12.81 19.40
N LEU A 15 34.28 12.25 19.64
CA LEU A 15 33.14 12.33 18.74
C LEU A 15 32.52 13.73 18.75
N PHE A 16 32.37 14.33 19.93
CA PHE A 16 31.85 15.70 20.07
C PHE A 16 32.75 16.70 19.35
N GLU A 17 34.08 16.62 19.54
CA GLU A 17 35.04 17.49 18.85
C GLU A 17 35.03 17.33 17.32
N LYS A 18 34.66 16.14 16.81
CA LYS A 18 34.50 15.91 15.37
C LYS A 18 33.20 16.47 14.81
N LEU A 19 32.17 16.57 15.65
CA LEU A 19 30.86 17.09 15.27
C LEU A 19 30.79 18.61 15.40
N ASP A 20 31.44 19.19 16.42
CA ASP A 20 31.58 20.64 16.64
C ASP A 20 32.58 21.23 15.62
N ALA A 21 32.07 21.52 14.42
CA ALA A 21 32.88 21.97 13.29
C ALA A 21 33.32 23.43 13.44
N ASN A 22 32.50 24.26 14.07
CA ASN A 22 32.74 25.69 14.25
C ASN A 22 33.54 26.00 15.55
N LYS A 23 33.71 25.02 16.45
CA LYS A 23 34.42 25.08 17.74
C LYS A 23 33.81 26.06 18.74
N ASP A 24 32.49 26.21 18.73
CA ASP A 24 31.76 27.06 19.66
C ASP A 24 31.41 26.33 20.98
N GLY A 25 31.75 25.04 21.09
CA GLY A 25 31.50 24.22 22.26
C GLY A 25 30.10 23.63 22.29
N LYS A 26 29.35 23.72 21.18
CA LYS A 26 28.05 23.11 20.96
C LYS A 26 28.04 22.40 19.62
N VAL A 27 27.11 21.48 19.47
CA VAL A 27 26.79 20.87 18.18
C VAL A 27 25.40 21.34 17.80
N ASP A 28 25.22 21.89 16.59
CA ASP A 28 23.90 22.24 16.03
C ASP A 28 23.34 21.15 15.08
N VAL A 29 22.07 21.27 14.67
CA VAL A 29 21.39 20.27 13.83
C VAL A 29 22.09 20.08 12.48
N SER A 30 22.71 21.13 11.94
CA SER A 30 23.43 21.11 10.68
C SER A 30 24.79 20.43 10.85
N GLU A 31 25.52 20.76 11.92
CA GLU A 31 26.78 20.15 12.30
C GLU A 31 26.64 18.66 12.59
N LEU A 32 25.60 18.26 13.32
CA LEU A 32 25.29 16.85 13.55
C LEU A 32 25.01 16.11 12.23
N LYS A 33 24.25 16.71 11.31
CA LYS A 33 23.98 16.11 9.99
C LYS A 33 25.23 15.97 9.15
N THR A 34 25.99 17.04 9.01
CA THR A 34 27.17 17.09 8.16
C THR A 34 28.30 16.25 8.73
N GLY A 35 28.51 16.29 10.05
CA GLY A 35 29.52 15.50 10.75
C GLY A 35 29.23 14.00 10.71
N LEU A 36 27.99 13.58 10.94
CA LEU A 36 27.60 12.17 10.82
C LEU A 36 27.69 11.67 9.37
N ALA A 37 27.28 12.49 8.38
CA ALA A 37 27.46 12.16 6.97
C ALA A 37 28.93 11.99 6.59
N ALA A 38 29.82 12.83 7.12
CA ALA A 38 31.27 12.73 6.90
C ALA A 38 31.87 11.46 7.55
N MET A 39 31.25 10.95 8.60
CA MET A 39 31.61 9.69 9.27
C MET A 39 30.96 8.45 8.62
N GLY A 40 30.26 8.62 7.49
CA GLY A 40 29.62 7.53 6.75
C GLY A 40 28.23 7.15 7.23
N PHE A 41 27.65 7.88 8.20
CA PHE A 41 26.29 7.67 8.67
C PHE A 41 25.32 8.54 7.87
N SER A 42 24.34 7.92 7.21
CA SER A 42 23.26 8.64 6.55
C SER A 42 22.09 8.83 7.51
N MET A 43 21.80 10.07 7.90
CA MET A 43 20.57 10.38 8.65
C MET A 43 19.39 10.67 7.72
N GLY A 44 18.26 10.06 8.05
CA GLY A 44 16.96 10.35 7.46
C GLY A 44 16.44 11.75 7.78
N LYS A 45 15.43 12.18 7.04
CA LYS A 45 14.83 13.51 7.19
C LYS A 45 14.12 13.62 8.55
N GLY A 46 14.69 14.38 9.48
CA GLY A 46 14.10 14.63 10.80
C GLY A 46 14.75 13.86 11.96
N GLU A 47 15.67 12.93 11.68
CA GLU A 47 16.33 12.13 12.73
C GLU A 47 17.24 12.99 13.62
N ALA A 48 18.05 13.84 13.02
CA ALA A 48 18.84 14.84 13.74
C ALA A 48 17.96 15.70 14.66
N GLN A 49 16.79 16.13 14.17
CA GLN A 49 15.88 16.93 14.98
C GLN A 49 15.28 16.15 16.16
N LYS A 50 15.07 14.83 16.05
CA LYS A 50 14.64 13.99 17.17
C LYS A 50 15.74 13.81 18.21
N ILE A 51 16.98 13.60 17.77
CA ILE A 51 18.16 13.55 18.65
C ILE A 51 18.27 14.86 19.43
N PHE A 52 18.19 16.00 18.74
CA PHE A 52 18.20 17.32 19.36
C PHE A 52 17.05 17.51 20.35
N ALA A 53 15.81 17.26 19.94
CA ALA A 53 14.65 17.44 20.82
C ALA A 53 14.69 16.57 22.08
N SER A 54 15.49 15.50 22.08
CA SER A 54 15.66 14.59 23.21
C SER A 54 16.90 14.91 24.06
N GLY A 55 17.91 15.57 23.49
CA GLY A 55 19.17 15.91 24.15
C GLY A 55 19.20 17.32 24.75
N ASP A 56 18.63 18.29 24.03
CA ASP A 56 18.60 19.72 24.37
C ASP A 56 17.62 19.95 25.53
N THR A 57 18.17 19.97 26.75
CA THR A 57 17.41 20.03 28.00
C THR A 57 17.07 21.47 28.37
N ASP A 58 17.98 22.41 28.05
CA ASP A 58 17.81 23.83 28.37
C ASP A 58 17.19 24.68 27.24
N LYS A 59 17.00 24.08 26.06
CA LYS A 59 16.35 24.63 24.85
C LYS A 59 17.12 25.79 24.25
N ASP A 60 18.44 25.71 24.27
CA ASP A 60 19.32 26.77 23.77
C ASP A 60 19.73 26.62 22.29
N GLU A 61 19.07 25.69 21.58
CA GLU A 61 19.24 25.41 20.15
C GLU A 61 20.62 24.84 19.77
N GLY A 62 21.35 24.29 20.75
CA GLY A 62 22.58 23.52 20.57
C GLY A 62 22.68 22.39 21.59
N LEU A 63 23.50 21.38 21.31
CA LEU A 63 23.85 20.35 22.29
C LEU A 63 25.25 20.65 22.82
N ASP A 64 25.37 21.01 24.10
CA ASP A 64 26.68 21.07 24.74
C ASP A 64 27.23 19.65 25.03
N PHE A 65 28.48 19.55 25.46
CA PHE A 65 29.10 18.25 25.73
C PHE A 65 28.39 17.48 26.84
N GLU A 66 27.86 18.15 27.86
CA GLU A 66 27.18 17.50 28.98
C GLU A 66 25.86 16.88 28.51
N GLU A 67 25.05 17.63 27.76
CA GLU A 67 23.81 17.20 27.14
C GLU A 67 24.02 16.11 26.10
N PHE A 68 24.99 16.29 25.20
CA PHE A 68 25.35 15.30 24.18
C PHE A 68 25.80 13.98 24.83
N SER A 69 26.70 14.06 25.82
CA SER A 69 27.19 12.86 26.51
C SER A 69 26.10 12.20 27.35
N LYS A 70 25.18 12.97 27.93
CA LYS A 70 24.04 12.44 28.68
C LYS A 70 23.06 11.73 27.75
N TYR A 71 22.71 12.34 26.63
CA TYR A 71 21.86 11.74 25.60
C TYR A 71 22.45 10.42 25.12
N LEU A 72 23.72 10.39 24.70
CA LEU A 72 24.36 9.16 24.22
C LEU A 72 24.43 8.07 25.30
N LYS A 73 24.72 8.43 26.55
CA LYS A 73 24.71 7.47 27.68
C LYS A 73 23.33 6.89 27.94
N GLU A 74 22.28 7.70 27.86
CA GLU A 74 20.91 7.25 28.04
C GLU A 74 20.44 6.40 26.85
N HIS A 75 20.79 6.81 25.64
CA HIS A 75 20.51 6.07 24.41
C HIS A 75 21.20 4.71 24.38
N GLU A 76 22.51 4.64 24.70
CA GLU A 76 23.23 3.37 24.81
C GLU A 76 22.59 2.42 25.84
N LYS A 77 22.08 2.94 26.96
CA LYS A 77 21.37 2.11 27.94
C LYS A 77 20.09 1.51 27.34
N LYS A 78 19.32 2.30 26.59
CA LYS A 78 18.11 1.82 25.90
C LYS A 78 18.47 0.79 24.81
N LEU A 79 19.46 1.07 23.98
CA LEU A 79 19.98 0.13 22.98
C LEU A 79 20.42 -1.19 23.61
N ARG A 80 21.06 -1.14 24.79
CA ARG A 80 21.49 -2.34 25.52
C ARG A 80 20.33 -3.14 26.09
N LEU A 81 19.26 -2.48 26.50
CA LEU A 81 18.02 -3.16 26.91
C LEU A 81 17.37 -3.84 25.71
N THR A 82 17.35 -3.17 24.55
CA THR A 82 16.80 -3.73 23.32
C THR A 82 17.63 -4.92 22.80
N PHE A 83 18.96 -4.81 22.81
CA PHE A 83 19.87 -5.92 22.49
C PHE A 83 19.59 -7.15 23.36
N LYS A 84 19.51 -6.97 24.68
CA LYS A 84 19.17 -8.06 25.63
C LYS A 84 17.76 -8.63 25.45
N SER A 85 16.84 -7.85 24.87
CA SER A 85 15.49 -8.33 24.59
C SER A 85 15.42 -9.21 23.35
N LEU A 86 16.37 -9.01 22.42
CA LEU A 86 16.56 -9.80 21.20
C LEU A 86 17.37 -11.07 21.47
N ASP A 87 18.47 -10.96 22.23
CA ASP A 87 19.30 -12.08 22.70
C ASP A 87 18.53 -12.92 23.75
N LYS A 88 17.76 -13.91 23.27
CA LYS A 88 16.88 -14.75 24.10
C LYS A 88 17.67 -15.83 24.81
N ASN A 89 18.72 -16.33 24.16
CA ASN A 89 19.53 -17.43 24.69
C ASN A 89 20.63 -16.93 25.64
N GLN A 90 20.84 -15.61 25.73
CA GLN A 90 21.81 -14.90 26.57
C GLN A 90 23.27 -15.25 26.25
N ASP A 91 23.57 -15.57 24.99
CA ASP A 91 24.92 -15.88 24.53
C ASP A 91 25.74 -14.62 24.17
N GLY A 92 25.10 -13.44 24.22
CA GLY A 92 25.72 -12.16 23.94
C GLY A 92 25.85 -11.82 22.45
N ARG A 93 25.19 -12.59 21.59
CA ARG A 93 25.07 -12.39 20.15
C ARG A 93 23.60 -12.47 19.75
N ILE A 94 23.23 -11.83 18.65
CA ILE A 94 21.89 -11.92 18.08
C ILE A 94 21.96 -12.75 16.81
N ASP A 95 21.19 -13.83 16.75
CA ASP A 95 21.07 -14.68 15.56
C ASP A 95 19.74 -14.51 14.80
N ALA A 96 19.62 -15.16 13.63
CA ALA A 96 18.44 -15.04 12.78
C ALA A 96 17.18 -15.55 13.49
N ARG A 97 17.30 -16.63 14.26
CA ARG A 97 16.19 -17.26 14.97
C ARG A 97 15.69 -16.36 16.09
N GLU A 98 16.59 -15.65 16.75
CA GLU A 98 16.27 -14.68 17.79
C GLU A 98 15.55 -13.44 17.25
N ILE A 99 15.97 -12.94 16.08
CA ILE A 99 15.24 -11.91 15.35
C ILE A 99 13.85 -12.44 14.98
N GLN A 100 13.75 -13.62 14.39
CA GLN A 100 12.46 -14.21 14.02
C GLN A 100 11.54 -14.42 15.22
N GLN A 101 12.08 -14.92 16.33
CA GLN A 101 11.34 -15.14 17.55
C GLN A 101 10.86 -13.82 18.15
N SER A 102 11.68 -12.77 18.09
CA SER A 102 11.30 -11.43 18.54
C SER A 102 10.22 -10.79 17.67
N PHE A 103 10.26 -11.01 16.35
CA PHE A 103 9.17 -10.64 15.46
C PHE A 103 7.90 -11.45 15.76
N LYS A 104 8.03 -12.75 16.01
CA LYS A 104 6.93 -13.66 16.33
C LYS A 104 6.27 -13.32 17.67
N ASP A 105 7.05 -12.94 18.68
CA ASP A 105 6.58 -12.44 19.98
C ASP A 105 5.76 -11.15 19.83
N LEU A 106 6.02 -10.37 18.77
CA LEU A 106 5.26 -9.18 18.37
C LEU A 106 4.12 -9.50 17.38
N GLY A 107 3.88 -10.77 17.09
CA GLY A 107 2.84 -11.23 16.18
C GLY A 107 3.14 -10.97 14.70
N LEU A 108 4.40 -10.74 14.34
CA LEU A 108 4.89 -10.61 12.97
C LEU A 108 5.58 -11.91 12.55
N ASN A 109 5.27 -12.41 11.36
CA ASN A 109 6.01 -13.54 10.80
C ASN A 109 7.12 -13.01 9.91
N LEU A 110 8.36 -13.27 10.29
CA LEU A 110 9.53 -12.92 9.52
C LEU A 110 10.09 -14.20 8.88
N THR A 111 10.30 -14.18 7.56
CA THR A 111 10.90 -15.31 6.86
C THR A 111 12.37 -15.45 7.25
N ASP A 112 12.93 -16.66 7.19
CA ASP A 112 14.36 -16.91 7.51
C ASP A 112 15.26 -15.95 6.72
N ARG A 113 14.97 -15.80 5.43
CA ARG A 113 15.69 -14.91 4.52
C ARG A 113 15.61 -13.44 4.92
N ASP A 114 14.48 -13.00 5.45
CA ASP A 114 14.31 -11.60 5.86
C ASP A 114 14.96 -11.32 7.22
N ALA A 115 15.07 -12.34 8.09
CA ALA A 115 15.88 -12.26 9.32
C ALA A 115 17.39 -12.21 9.00
N GLU A 116 17.86 -13.03 8.06
CA GLU A 116 19.23 -13.00 7.57
C GLU A 116 19.60 -11.65 6.94
N LYS A 117 18.66 -10.99 6.23
CA LYS A 117 18.90 -9.63 5.72
C LYS A 117 19.07 -8.59 6.82
N ILE A 118 18.29 -8.71 7.90
CA ILE A 118 18.43 -7.80 9.05
C ILE A 118 19.81 -8.03 9.69
N LEU A 119 20.23 -9.28 9.89
CA LEU A 119 21.58 -9.58 10.36
C LEU A 119 22.64 -8.97 9.45
N HIS A 120 22.61 -9.25 8.15
CA HIS A 120 23.58 -8.72 7.20
C HIS A 120 23.63 -7.19 7.14
N SER A 121 22.56 -6.49 7.51
CA SER A 121 22.56 -5.03 7.54
C SER A 121 23.35 -4.45 8.72
N ILE A 122 23.61 -5.26 9.75
CA ILE A 122 24.22 -4.86 11.01
C ILE A 122 25.58 -5.54 11.22
N ASP A 123 25.69 -6.80 10.81
CA ASP A 123 26.88 -7.65 10.86
C ASP A 123 27.98 -7.09 9.95
N ALA A 124 29.02 -6.54 10.58
CA ALA A 124 30.13 -5.89 9.90
C ALA A 124 31.29 -6.87 9.68
N ASP A 125 31.43 -7.89 10.54
CA ASP A 125 32.51 -8.87 10.50
C ASP A 125 32.17 -10.13 9.68
N GLY A 126 30.91 -10.29 9.27
CA GLY A 126 30.42 -11.37 8.43
C GLY A 126 30.21 -12.67 9.19
N THR A 127 30.07 -12.63 10.52
CA THR A 127 29.89 -13.82 11.36
C THR A 127 28.47 -14.41 11.31
N MET A 128 27.53 -13.77 10.62
CA MET A 128 26.09 -14.11 10.61
C MET A 128 25.46 -14.05 12.00
N THR A 129 26.07 -13.28 12.89
CA THR A 129 25.60 -12.97 14.23
C THR A 129 25.91 -11.51 14.50
N VAL A 130 25.11 -10.83 15.32
CA VAL A 130 25.39 -9.43 15.68
C VAL A 130 25.81 -9.36 17.14
N ASP A 131 27.00 -8.85 17.41
CA ASP A 131 27.45 -8.60 18.77
C ASP A 131 27.07 -7.20 19.29
N TRP A 132 27.37 -6.92 20.56
CA TRP A 132 27.03 -5.63 21.19
C TRP A 132 27.71 -4.44 20.50
N ASN A 133 28.93 -4.58 20.02
CA ASN A 133 29.67 -3.48 19.41
C ASN A 133 29.08 -3.13 18.04
N GLU A 134 28.80 -4.15 17.22
CA GLU A 134 28.13 -3.99 15.91
C GLU A 134 26.74 -3.39 16.07
N TRP A 135 25.95 -3.91 17.02
CA TRP A 135 24.65 -3.37 17.36
C TRP A 135 24.71 -1.90 17.78
N ARG A 136 25.65 -1.58 18.68
CA ARG A 136 25.84 -0.21 19.17
C ARG A 136 26.20 0.70 18.00
N GLU A 137 27.20 0.35 17.21
CA GLU A 137 27.69 1.19 16.11
C GLU A 137 26.63 1.43 15.03
N HIS A 138 25.83 0.41 14.72
CA HIS A 138 24.75 0.53 13.74
C HIS A 138 23.59 1.42 14.23
N PHE A 139 23.27 1.45 15.53
CA PHE A 139 22.10 2.18 16.07
C PHE A 139 22.42 3.42 16.89
N LEU A 140 23.70 3.75 17.15
CA LEU A 140 24.10 4.85 18.04
C LEU A 140 23.49 6.20 17.67
N PHE A 141 23.34 6.48 16.37
CA PHE A 141 22.74 7.71 15.85
C PHE A 141 21.36 7.50 15.22
N ASN A 142 20.78 6.31 15.42
CA ASN A 142 19.39 6.05 15.08
C ASN A 142 18.51 6.49 16.27
N PRO A 143 17.51 7.37 16.07
CA PRO A 143 16.66 7.85 17.16
C PRO A 143 15.70 6.78 17.72
N ALA A 144 15.71 5.55 17.21
CA ALA A 144 14.87 4.45 17.70
C ALA A 144 15.26 4.04 19.13
N ASP A 145 14.32 4.18 20.06
CA ASP A 145 14.53 4.00 21.50
C ASP A 145 14.15 2.60 22.01
N ASP A 146 13.39 1.83 21.23
CA ASP A 146 12.90 0.51 21.64
C ASP A 146 12.85 -0.51 20.49
N LEU A 147 12.61 -1.78 20.85
CA LEU A 147 12.53 -2.89 19.90
C LEU A 147 11.48 -2.66 18.79
N GLN A 148 10.36 -2.00 19.10
CA GLN A 148 9.32 -1.75 18.12
C GLN A 148 9.74 -0.68 17.12
N GLU A 149 10.43 0.37 17.57
CA GLU A 149 10.97 1.40 16.72
C GLU A 149 12.10 0.88 15.83
N ILE A 150 12.96 0.01 16.36
CA ILE A 150 14.00 -0.68 15.56
C ILE A 150 13.37 -1.61 14.51
N ILE A 151 12.33 -2.36 14.87
CA ILE A 151 11.60 -3.21 13.91
C ILE A 151 10.88 -2.37 12.86
N ARG A 152 10.31 -1.22 13.24
CA ARG A 152 9.73 -0.26 12.29
C ARG A 152 10.80 0.33 11.38
N TYR A 153 11.98 0.66 11.91
CA TYR A 153 13.12 1.10 11.13
C TYR A 153 13.45 0.04 10.07
N TRP A 154 13.62 -1.23 10.43
CA TRP A 154 13.84 -2.31 9.45
C TRP A 154 12.70 -2.47 8.43
N LYS A 155 11.46 -2.20 8.84
CA LYS A 155 10.31 -2.24 7.92
C LYS A 155 10.35 -1.12 6.87
N HIS A 156 10.80 0.07 7.25
CA HIS A 156 10.81 1.25 6.38
C HIS A 156 12.14 1.50 5.65
N SER A 157 13.27 1.05 6.21
CA SER A 157 14.63 1.30 5.71
C SER A 157 15.02 0.41 4.51
N THR A 158 14.08 0.07 3.63
CA THR A 158 14.27 -0.78 2.43
C THR A 158 14.55 -2.28 2.67
N VAL A 159 14.54 -2.76 3.92
CA VAL A 159 14.78 -4.19 4.22
C VAL A 159 13.53 -5.06 4.01
N LEU A 160 12.32 -4.52 4.24
CA LEU A 160 11.04 -5.27 4.14
C LEU A 160 9.94 -4.49 3.39
N ASP A 161 9.97 -4.48 2.05
CA ASP A 161 8.91 -3.82 1.26
C ASP A 161 7.68 -4.72 1.02
N ILE A 162 6.52 -4.38 1.61
CA ILE A 162 5.23 -5.03 1.37
C ILE A 162 4.47 -4.21 0.34
N GLY A 163 4.52 -4.69 -0.91
CA GLY A 163 3.99 -4.00 -2.07
C GLY A 163 2.49 -4.16 -2.27
N ASP A 164 1.67 -3.43 -1.50
CA ASP A 164 0.24 -3.29 -1.81
C ASP A 164 -0.18 -1.81 -1.90
N SER A 165 -0.89 -1.51 -3.00
CA SER A 165 -1.57 -0.23 -3.30
C SER A 165 -0.70 0.94 -3.77
N LEU A 166 -0.23 0.84 -5.02
CA LEU A 166 0.57 1.83 -5.75
C LEU A 166 -0.10 3.21 -6.03
N THR A 167 -1.19 3.57 -5.36
CA THR A 167 -1.80 4.89 -5.57
C THR A 167 -2.18 5.62 -4.29
N ILE A 168 -2.52 4.93 -3.20
CA ILE A 168 -2.79 5.57 -1.90
C ILE A 168 -2.33 4.59 -0.82
N PRO A 169 -1.37 4.98 0.05
CA PRO A 169 -0.95 4.16 1.18
C PRO A 169 -2.15 3.74 2.02
N ASP A 170 -2.24 2.47 2.43
CA ASP A 170 -3.32 2.00 3.29
C ASP A 170 -3.17 2.45 4.76
N GLU A 171 -1.99 2.94 5.12
CA GLU A 171 -1.62 3.44 6.44
C GLU A 171 -0.69 4.64 6.23
N PHE A 172 -0.99 5.77 6.88
CA PHE A 172 -0.07 6.90 6.97
C PHE A 172 0.71 6.79 8.26
N THR A 173 2.02 7.02 8.22
CA THR A 173 2.85 7.01 9.42
C THR A 173 2.42 8.14 10.37
N GLU A 174 2.65 7.97 11.67
CA GLU A 174 2.42 9.05 12.64
C GLU A 174 3.26 10.30 12.29
N GLU A 175 4.40 10.11 11.63
CA GLU A 175 5.21 11.18 11.03
C GLU A 175 4.50 11.89 9.87
N GLU A 176 3.88 11.15 8.93
CA GLU A 176 3.12 11.74 7.82
C GLU A 176 1.88 12.50 8.30
N LYS A 177 1.25 12.03 9.38
CA LYS A 177 0.12 12.70 10.04
C LYS A 177 0.55 13.99 10.74
N THR A 178 1.67 13.97 11.47
CA THR A 178 2.19 15.13 12.23
C THR A 178 2.86 16.17 11.33
N THR A 179 3.55 15.76 10.25
CA THR A 179 4.20 16.66 9.28
C THR A 179 3.24 17.29 8.28
N GLY A 180 1.97 16.85 8.25
CA GLY A 180 0.98 17.33 7.28
C GLY A 180 1.26 16.90 5.84
N ILE A 181 2.11 15.89 5.61
CA ILE A 181 2.43 15.38 4.27
C ILE A 181 1.33 14.44 3.74
N TRP A 182 0.56 13.82 4.65
CA TRP A 182 -0.49 12.85 4.35
C TRP A 182 -1.51 13.36 3.30
N TRP A 183 -2.01 14.60 3.43
CA TRP A 183 -3.00 15.14 2.49
C TRP A 183 -2.41 15.38 1.09
N LYS A 184 -1.11 15.69 1.01
CA LYS A 184 -0.41 15.87 -0.27
C LYS A 184 -0.26 14.53 -0.98
N GLN A 185 0.06 13.46 -0.26
CA GLN A 185 0.10 12.11 -0.81
C GLN A 185 -1.29 11.62 -1.24
N LEU A 186 -2.34 11.93 -0.46
CA LEU A 186 -3.73 11.66 -0.86
C LEU A 186 -4.13 12.39 -2.14
N VAL A 187 -3.77 13.67 -2.26
CA VAL A 187 -4.08 14.46 -3.47
C VAL A 187 -3.30 13.92 -4.68
N ALA A 188 -2.01 13.61 -4.52
CA ALA A 188 -1.20 12.99 -5.57
C ALA A 188 -1.79 11.66 -6.04
N GLY A 189 -2.16 10.79 -5.09
CA GLY A 189 -2.80 9.51 -5.34
C GLY A 189 -4.18 9.63 -5.99
N GLY A 190 -5.02 10.54 -5.50
CA GLY A 190 -6.34 10.82 -6.03
C GLY A 190 -6.29 11.35 -7.46
N MET A 191 -5.38 12.28 -7.75
CA MET A 191 -5.17 12.82 -9.09
C MET A 191 -4.60 11.77 -10.05
N ALA A 192 -3.60 10.99 -9.62
CA ALA A 192 -3.08 9.86 -10.39
C ALA A 192 -4.18 8.86 -10.76
N GLY A 193 -5.00 8.48 -9.78
CA GLY A 193 -6.15 7.61 -9.98
C GLY A 193 -7.19 8.21 -10.94
N ALA A 194 -7.48 9.52 -10.85
CA ALA A 194 -8.45 10.20 -11.70
C ALA A 194 -8.00 10.27 -13.17
N VAL A 195 -6.74 10.65 -13.41
CA VAL A 195 -6.16 10.76 -14.76
C VAL A 195 -6.05 9.36 -15.40
N SER A 196 -5.55 8.37 -14.66
CA SER A 196 -5.46 6.99 -15.12
C SER A 196 -6.82 6.39 -15.50
N ARG A 197 -7.84 6.57 -14.66
CA ARG A 197 -9.21 6.12 -14.94
C ARG A 197 -9.81 6.82 -16.16
N THR A 198 -9.49 8.11 -16.37
CA THR A 198 -9.99 8.87 -17.52
C THR A 198 -9.30 8.46 -18.82
N GLY A 199 -7.99 8.23 -18.80
CA GLY A 199 -7.24 7.74 -19.95
C GLY A 199 -7.66 6.33 -20.37
N THR A 200 -8.05 5.49 -19.40
CA THR A 200 -8.49 4.10 -19.64
C THR A 200 -10.00 3.89 -19.73
N ALA A 201 -10.79 4.97 -19.62
CA ALA A 201 -12.25 4.91 -19.64
C ALA A 201 -12.85 4.25 -20.91
N PRO A 202 -12.33 4.49 -22.13
CA PRO A 202 -12.85 3.81 -23.33
C PRO A 202 -12.73 2.28 -23.27
N LEU A 203 -11.61 1.76 -22.75
CA LEU A 203 -11.39 0.32 -22.58
C LEU A 203 -12.26 -0.25 -21.45
N ASP A 204 -12.44 0.50 -20.37
CA ASP A 204 -13.38 0.14 -19.29
C ASP A 204 -14.82 0.03 -19.79
N ARG A 205 -15.28 1.01 -20.59
CA ARG A 205 -16.62 0.95 -21.19
C ARG A 205 -16.75 -0.23 -22.14
N MET A 206 -15.74 -0.47 -22.98
CA MET A 206 -15.70 -1.62 -23.88
C MET A 206 -15.82 -2.95 -23.11
N LYS A 207 -15.05 -3.12 -22.03
CA LYS A 207 -15.13 -4.29 -21.15
C LYS A 207 -16.57 -4.53 -20.68
N VAL A 208 -17.18 -3.52 -20.05
CA VAL A 208 -18.54 -3.64 -19.50
C VAL A 208 -19.57 -3.88 -20.61
N PHE A 209 -19.40 -3.23 -21.77
CA PHE A 209 -20.26 -3.42 -22.94
C PHE A 209 -20.21 -4.86 -23.45
N MET A 210 -19.02 -5.43 -23.63
CA MET A 210 -18.84 -6.82 -24.07
C MET A 210 -19.31 -7.82 -23.01
N GLN A 211 -19.09 -7.54 -21.72
CA GLN A 211 -19.56 -8.40 -20.63
C GLN A 211 -21.09 -8.61 -20.65
N VAL A 212 -21.84 -7.60 -21.08
CA VAL A 212 -23.32 -7.62 -21.09
C VAL A 212 -23.91 -8.00 -22.45
N HIS A 213 -23.42 -7.43 -23.55
CA HIS A 213 -24.05 -7.58 -24.87
C HIS A 213 -23.47 -8.72 -25.72
N SER A 214 -22.25 -9.16 -25.43
CA SER A 214 -21.62 -10.25 -26.18
C SER A 214 -22.25 -11.58 -25.78
N SER A 215 -22.73 -12.36 -26.76
CA SER A 215 -23.28 -13.72 -26.57
C SER A 215 -22.74 -14.70 -27.63
N LYS A 216 -23.03 -16.00 -27.53
CA LYS A 216 -22.56 -17.02 -28.50
C LYS A 216 -23.12 -16.74 -29.90
N SER A 217 -24.34 -16.21 -29.94
CA SER A 217 -25.03 -15.73 -31.15
C SER A 217 -24.61 -14.32 -31.59
N ASN A 218 -23.92 -13.55 -30.74
CA ASN A 218 -23.52 -12.18 -31.03
C ASN A 218 -22.06 -11.98 -30.60
N LYS A 219 -21.13 -12.41 -31.46
CA LYS A 219 -19.69 -12.23 -31.25
C LYS A 219 -19.30 -10.80 -31.62
N ILE A 220 -19.23 -9.94 -30.62
CA ILE A 220 -18.78 -8.56 -30.81
C ILE A 220 -17.25 -8.54 -30.75
N SER A 221 -16.59 -8.13 -31.84
CA SER A 221 -15.15 -7.84 -31.82
C SER A 221 -14.87 -6.50 -31.13
N LEU A 222 -13.62 -6.23 -30.76
CA LEU A 222 -13.23 -4.94 -30.18
C LEU A 222 -13.56 -3.77 -31.13
N VAL A 223 -13.23 -3.91 -32.42
CA VAL A 223 -13.46 -2.85 -33.40
C VAL A 223 -14.96 -2.62 -33.59
N ASP A 224 -15.74 -3.70 -33.67
CA ASP A 224 -17.19 -3.60 -33.87
C ASP A 224 -17.88 -2.99 -32.64
N GLY A 225 -17.43 -3.33 -31.43
CA GLY A 225 -17.94 -2.72 -30.21
C GLY A 225 -17.70 -1.22 -30.17
N PHE A 226 -16.51 -0.76 -30.57
CA PHE A 226 -16.19 0.67 -30.60
C PHE A 226 -17.01 1.39 -31.67
N LYS A 227 -17.09 0.81 -32.87
CA LYS A 227 -17.94 1.32 -33.95
C LYS A 227 -19.41 1.43 -33.50
N GLN A 228 -19.94 0.42 -32.82
CA GLN A 228 -21.31 0.41 -32.32
C GLN A 228 -21.54 1.49 -31.26
N MET A 229 -20.62 1.65 -30.31
CA MET A 229 -20.69 2.69 -29.28
C MET A 229 -20.60 4.10 -29.86
N ILE A 230 -19.70 4.33 -30.82
CA ILE A 230 -19.53 5.62 -31.49
C ILE A 230 -20.75 5.93 -32.37
N LYS A 231 -21.29 4.94 -33.10
CA LYS A 231 -22.51 5.11 -33.90
C LYS A 231 -23.73 5.46 -33.05
N GLU A 232 -23.82 4.94 -31.82
CA GLU A 232 -24.95 5.17 -30.92
C GLU A 232 -24.91 6.52 -30.19
N GLY A 233 -23.73 7.02 -29.83
CA GLY A 233 -23.61 8.19 -28.96
C GLY A 233 -22.45 9.13 -29.25
N GLY A 234 -21.79 8.97 -30.40
CA GLY A 234 -20.60 9.73 -30.79
C GLY A 234 -19.34 9.35 -29.98
N VAL A 235 -18.24 10.06 -30.23
CA VAL A 235 -16.94 9.80 -29.58
C VAL A 235 -17.00 10.05 -28.08
N ALA A 236 -17.68 11.11 -27.64
CA ALA A 236 -17.86 11.42 -26.22
C ALA A 236 -18.57 10.30 -25.43
N SER A 237 -19.32 9.43 -26.10
CA SER A 237 -19.97 8.30 -25.43
C SER A 237 -18.96 7.35 -24.78
N LEU A 238 -17.73 7.24 -25.32
CA LEU A 238 -16.70 6.33 -24.80
C LEU A 238 -16.39 6.55 -23.30
N TRP A 239 -16.61 7.77 -22.79
CA TRP A 239 -16.42 8.14 -21.39
C TRP A 239 -17.68 8.04 -20.51
N ARG A 240 -18.77 7.43 -21.00
CA ARG A 240 -19.99 7.23 -20.21
C ARG A 240 -19.70 6.45 -18.92
N GLY A 241 -20.11 7.04 -17.79
CA GLY A 241 -19.87 6.49 -16.46
C GLY A 241 -18.51 6.87 -15.84
N ASN A 242 -17.59 7.49 -16.59
CA ASN A 242 -16.27 7.89 -16.06
C ASN A 242 -16.39 8.88 -14.89
N GLY A 243 -17.34 9.82 -14.95
CA GLY A 243 -17.57 10.77 -13.84
C GLY A 243 -17.85 10.07 -12.50
N VAL A 244 -18.64 9.00 -12.49
CA VAL A 244 -18.88 8.18 -11.28
C VAL A 244 -17.57 7.50 -10.83
N ASN A 245 -16.77 7.03 -11.79
CA ASN A 245 -15.51 6.33 -11.54
C ASN A 245 -14.43 7.24 -10.92
N VAL A 246 -14.45 8.53 -11.23
CA VAL A 246 -13.56 9.54 -10.64
C VAL A 246 -14.12 10.00 -9.28
N ILE A 247 -15.39 10.38 -9.22
CA ILE A 247 -16.02 10.89 -7.99
C ILE A 247 -15.94 9.86 -6.86
N LYS A 248 -16.07 8.56 -7.16
CA LYS A 248 -16.03 7.51 -6.13
C LYS A 248 -14.67 7.37 -5.43
N ILE A 249 -13.57 7.87 -6.00
CA ILE A 249 -12.22 7.74 -5.40
C ILE A 249 -12.21 8.31 -3.98
N ALA A 250 -12.58 9.58 -3.83
CA ALA A 250 -12.44 10.27 -2.55
C ALA A 250 -13.34 9.67 -1.45
N PRO A 251 -14.65 9.41 -1.66
CA PRO A 251 -15.49 8.76 -0.66
C PRO A 251 -15.04 7.33 -0.33
N GLU A 252 -14.58 6.55 -1.32
CA GLU A 252 -14.09 5.18 -1.11
C GLU A 252 -12.86 5.18 -0.20
N THR A 253 -11.91 6.04 -0.48
CA THR A 253 -10.71 6.24 0.34
C THR A 253 -11.07 6.74 1.74
N ALA A 254 -11.91 7.76 1.86
CA ALA A 254 -12.29 8.35 3.15
C ALA A 254 -13.00 7.34 4.07
N ILE A 255 -13.95 6.56 3.53
CA ILE A 255 -14.67 5.56 4.32
C ILE A 255 -13.73 4.41 4.72
N LYS A 256 -12.82 3.99 3.84
CA LYS A 256 -11.82 2.97 4.17
C LYS A 256 -10.95 3.41 5.33
N PHE A 257 -10.40 4.63 5.30
CA PHE A 257 -9.61 5.19 6.38
C PHE A 257 -10.40 5.32 7.69
N MET A 258 -11.59 5.91 7.63
CA MET A 258 -12.43 6.08 8.82
C MET A 258 -12.81 4.73 9.46
N ALA A 259 -13.19 3.74 8.64
CA ALA A 259 -13.53 2.41 9.13
C ALA A 259 -12.31 1.70 9.73
N TYR A 260 -11.12 1.92 9.16
CA TYR A 260 -9.88 1.39 9.69
C TYR A 260 -9.55 2.03 11.05
N GLU A 261 -9.52 3.36 11.13
CA GLU A 261 -9.22 4.08 12.38
C GLU A 261 -10.21 3.78 13.49
N GLN A 262 -11.52 3.73 13.22
CA GLN A 262 -12.51 3.36 14.24
C GLN A 262 -12.32 1.93 14.76
N LYS A 263 -11.85 1.00 13.92
CA LYS A 263 -11.57 -0.38 14.33
C LYS A 263 -10.29 -0.48 15.17
N LEU A 264 -9.31 0.39 14.94
CA LEU A 264 -8.12 0.49 15.77
C LEU A 264 -8.42 1.18 17.11
N LEU A 265 -9.19 2.27 17.09
CA LEU A 265 -9.56 3.07 18.29
C LEU A 265 -10.54 2.35 19.22
N ALA A 266 -11.35 1.42 18.71
CA ALA A 266 -12.30 0.64 19.54
C ALA A 266 -11.61 -0.39 20.45
N LYS A 267 -10.28 -0.52 20.41
CA LYS A 267 -9.50 -1.36 21.34
C LYS A 267 -8.54 -0.47 22.13
N ASP A 268 -8.83 -0.34 23.43
CA ASP A 268 -8.04 0.42 24.40
C ASP A 268 -6.56 0.03 24.38
N GLY A 269 -5.69 0.99 23.99
CA GLY A 269 -4.28 1.13 24.42
C GLY A 269 -3.30 -0.03 24.21
N GLY A 270 -3.72 -1.18 23.69
CA GLY A 270 -2.90 -2.37 23.51
C GLY A 270 -2.23 -2.44 22.13
N LYS A 271 -0.99 -2.91 22.08
CA LYS A 271 -0.23 -3.20 20.85
C LYS A 271 -1.02 -4.17 19.96
N ILE A 272 -1.56 -3.67 18.84
CA ILE A 272 -2.39 -4.44 17.90
C ILE A 272 -1.51 -5.44 17.12
N GLN A 273 -1.81 -6.73 17.22
CA GLN A 273 -1.09 -7.81 16.53
C GLN A 273 -1.38 -7.81 15.02
N SER A 274 -0.49 -8.37 14.20
CA SER A 274 -0.60 -8.32 12.73
C SER A 274 -1.87 -8.97 12.17
N HIS A 275 -2.34 -10.06 12.79
CA HIS A 275 -3.58 -10.71 12.39
C HIS A 275 -4.79 -9.80 12.66
N GLU A 276 -4.75 -9.00 13.73
CA GLU A 276 -5.79 -8.03 14.06
C GLU A 276 -5.78 -6.85 13.11
N ARG A 277 -4.60 -6.37 12.69
CA ARG A 277 -4.47 -5.33 11.65
C ARG A 277 -4.99 -5.82 10.31
N PHE A 278 -4.68 -7.06 9.94
CA PHE A 278 -5.21 -7.68 8.74
C PHE A 278 -6.74 -7.81 8.79
N MET A 279 -7.29 -8.23 9.93
CA MET A 279 -8.74 -8.28 10.15
C MET A 279 -9.38 -6.89 10.12
N ALA A 280 -8.76 -5.89 10.75
CA ALA A 280 -9.23 -4.52 10.75
C ALA A 280 -9.21 -3.92 9.34
N GLY A 281 -8.13 -4.12 8.58
CA GLY A 281 -8.02 -3.70 7.17
C GLY A 281 -9.04 -4.40 6.27
N SER A 282 -9.22 -5.72 6.45
CA SER A 282 -10.21 -6.49 5.69
C SER A 282 -11.64 -6.06 5.98
N LEU A 283 -11.98 -5.84 7.26
CA LEU A 283 -13.29 -5.35 7.69
C LEU A 283 -13.52 -3.91 7.22
N ALA A 284 -12.52 -3.04 7.34
CA ALA A 284 -12.60 -1.67 6.85
C ALA A 284 -12.83 -1.62 5.32
N GLY A 285 -12.11 -2.46 4.58
CA GLY A 285 -12.30 -2.63 3.15
C GLY A 285 -13.71 -3.13 2.81
N ALA A 286 -14.22 -4.12 3.53
CA ALA A 286 -15.58 -4.62 3.34
C ALA A 286 -16.65 -3.57 3.68
N THR A 287 -16.46 -2.79 4.75
CA THR A 287 -17.35 -1.68 5.13
C THR A 287 -17.35 -0.58 4.08
N ALA A 288 -16.18 -0.15 3.62
CA ALA A 288 -16.04 0.84 2.55
C ALA A 288 -16.70 0.34 1.25
N GLN A 289 -16.44 -0.92 0.87
CA GLN A 289 -17.06 -1.53 -0.29
C GLN A 289 -18.59 -1.55 -0.18
N THR A 290 -19.14 -1.89 0.99
CA THR A 290 -20.58 -1.92 1.22
C THR A 290 -21.19 -0.53 1.08
N ALA A 291 -20.56 0.49 1.66
CA ALA A 291 -21.04 1.87 1.61
C ALA A 291 -20.98 2.47 0.18
N ILE A 292 -19.93 2.14 -0.58
CA ILE A 292 -19.72 2.63 -1.96
C ILE A 292 -20.49 1.82 -3.00
N TYR A 293 -20.97 0.63 -2.66
CA TYR A 293 -21.61 -0.29 -3.59
C TYR A 293 -22.75 0.34 -4.44
N PRO A 294 -23.63 1.22 -3.90
CA PRO A 294 -24.62 1.94 -4.71
C PRO A 294 -24.01 2.72 -5.89
N MET A 295 -22.85 3.35 -5.69
CA MET A 295 -22.13 4.06 -6.74
C MET A 295 -21.57 3.10 -7.80
N GLU A 296 -21.17 1.87 -7.43
CA GLU A 296 -20.74 0.86 -8.40
C GLU A 296 -21.88 0.42 -9.32
N VAL A 297 -23.08 0.20 -8.77
CA VAL A 297 -24.26 -0.13 -9.58
C VAL A 297 -24.61 1.01 -10.53
N MET A 298 -24.58 2.25 -10.02
CA MET A 298 -24.83 3.44 -10.84
C MET A 298 -23.78 3.60 -11.95
N LYS A 299 -22.49 3.35 -11.66
CA LYS A 299 -21.42 3.34 -12.66
C LYS A 299 -21.76 2.38 -13.78
N THR A 300 -22.03 1.11 -13.47
CA THR A 300 -22.31 0.08 -14.49
C THR A 300 -23.51 0.46 -15.36
N ARG A 301 -24.58 0.99 -14.77
CA ARG A 301 -25.78 1.44 -15.51
C ARG A 301 -25.52 2.66 -16.39
N LEU A 302 -24.78 3.64 -15.88
CA LEU A 302 -24.42 4.84 -16.65
C LEU A 302 -23.45 4.53 -17.79
N THR A 303 -22.57 3.54 -17.62
CA THR A 303 -21.66 3.06 -18.66
C THR A 303 -22.41 2.36 -19.80
N LEU A 304 -23.45 1.60 -19.47
CA LEU A 304 -24.29 0.86 -20.42
C LEU A 304 -25.50 1.63 -20.95
N ARG A 305 -25.70 2.87 -20.48
CA ARG A 305 -26.87 3.67 -20.86
C ARG A 305 -26.92 3.93 -22.37
N LYS A 306 -28.13 3.94 -22.91
CA LYS A 306 -28.43 4.49 -24.23
C LYS A 306 -28.53 6.02 -24.17
N THR A 307 -28.30 6.69 -25.30
CA THR A 307 -28.49 8.14 -25.47
C THR A 307 -29.90 8.52 -25.05
N GLY A 308 -30.04 9.51 -24.17
CA GLY A 308 -31.33 9.97 -23.65
C GLY A 308 -31.92 9.16 -22.48
N GLN A 309 -31.36 7.99 -22.12
CA GLN A 309 -31.92 7.17 -21.03
C GLN A 309 -31.78 7.83 -19.65
N TYR A 310 -30.65 8.49 -19.40
CA TYR A 310 -30.36 9.23 -18.17
C TYR A 310 -29.73 10.58 -18.51
N SER A 311 -30.21 11.66 -17.92
CA SER A 311 -29.59 12.99 -18.08
C SER A 311 -28.28 13.12 -17.29
N GLY A 312 -28.16 12.39 -16.17
CA GLY A 312 -26.96 12.40 -15.34
C GLY A 312 -27.01 11.37 -14.21
N MET A 313 -26.07 11.51 -13.25
CA MET A 313 -25.93 10.60 -12.11
C MET A 313 -27.16 10.61 -11.21
N PHE A 314 -27.66 11.80 -10.85
CA PHE A 314 -28.84 11.96 -10.00
C PHE A 314 -30.13 11.44 -10.63
N ASP A 315 -30.34 11.70 -11.93
CA ASP A 315 -31.49 11.16 -12.68
C ASP A 315 -31.44 9.63 -12.74
N CYS A 316 -30.24 9.06 -12.91
CA CYS A 316 -30.05 7.61 -12.83
C CYS A 316 -30.44 7.06 -11.45
N ALA A 317 -29.94 7.65 -10.36
CA ALA A 317 -30.31 7.26 -9.00
C ALA A 317 -31.83 7.35 -8.76
N LYS A 318 -32.44 8.48 -9.14
CA LYS A 318 -33.89 8.71 -8.98
C LYS A 318 -34.72 7.68 -9.74
N LYS A 319 -34.34 7.37 -10.99
CA LYS A 319 -35.03 6.36 -11.81
C LYS A 319 -34.85 4.95 -11.27
N ILE A 320 -33.66 4.58 -10.77
CA ILE A 320 -33.43 3.28 -10.10
C ILE A 320 -34.33 3.16 -8.88
N LEU A 321 -34.32 4.17 -8.01
CA LEU A 321 -35.11 4.18 -6.78
C LEU A 321 -36.61 4.09 -7.08
N LYS A 322 -37.11 4.86 -8.05
CA LYS A 322 -38.54 4.87 -8.41
C LYS A 322 -39.00 3.57 -9.08
N LYS A 323 -38.17 2.94 -9.93
CA LYS A 323 -38.58 1.76 -10.72
C LYS A 323 -38.29 0.43 -10.04
N GLU A 324 -37.22 0.32 -9.25
CA GLU A 324 -36.75 -0.96 -8.71
C GLU A 324 -36.55 -0.96 -7.19
N GLY A 325 -36.61 0.21 -6.54
CA GLY A 325 -36.42 0.36 -5.11
C GLY A 325 -34.96 0.27 -4.65
N VAL A 326 -34.76 0.35 -3.34
CA VAL A 326 -33.43 0.46 -2.70
C VAL A 326 -32.56 -0.79 -2.93
N LYS A 327 -33.16 -1.98 -2.96
CA LYS A 327 -32.43 -3.24 -3.18
C LYS A 327 -31.69 -3.29 -4.53
N ALA A 328 -32.13 -2.50 -5.51
CA ALA A 328 -31.49 -2.44 -6.82
C ALA A 328 -30.05 -1.91 -6.77
N PHE A 329 -29.75 -1.01 -5.81
CA PHE A 329 -28.41 -0.46 -5.59
C PHE A 329 -27.41 -1.48 -5.04
N TYR A 330 -27.87 -2.65 -4.60
CA TYR A 330 -27.03 -3.72 -4.06
C TYR A 330 -27.01 -4.98 -4.94
N LYS A 331 -27.52 -4.89 -6.18
CA LYS A 331 -27.46 -6.01 -7.14
C LYS A 331 -26.02 -6.40 -7.46
N GLY A 332 -25.72 -7.70 -7.36
CA GLY A 332 -24.37 -8.24 -7.60
C GLY A 332 -23.44 -8.18 -6.39
N TYR A 333 -23.91 -7.75 -5.21
CA TYR A 333 -23.06 -7.65 -4.01
C TYR A 333 -22.47 -8.99 -3.57
N VAL A 334 -23.26 -10.07 -3.63
CA VAL A 334 -22.78 -11.43 -3.30
C VAL A 334 -21.62 -11.88 -4.21
N PRO A 335 -21.76 -11.90 -5.55
CA PRO A 335 -20.63 -12.26 -6.41
C PRO A 335 -19.46 -11.27 -6.30
N ASN A 336 -19.69 -10.02 -5.88
CA ASN A 336 -18.61 -9.08 -5.57
C ASN A 336 -17.75 -9.56 -4.40
N ILE A 337 -18.35 -9.80 -3.23
CA ILE A 337 -17.63 -10.23 -2.03
C ILE A 337 -16.96 -11.59 -2.24
N LEU A 338 -17.66 -12.54 -2.88
CA LEU A 338 -17.08 -13.85 -3.21
C LEU A 338 -15.89 -13.75 -4.17
N GLY A 339 -15.83 -12.71 -5.01
CA GLY A 339 -14.75 -12.50 -5.97
C GLY A 339 -13.50 -11.86 -5.37
N ILE A 340 -13.65 -11.06 -4.31
CA ILE A 340 -12.53 -10.37 -3.64
C ILE A 340 -11.58 -11.37 -2.97
N ILE A 341 -12.12 -12.39 -2.30
CA ILE A 341 -11.32 -13.39 -1.56
C ILE A 341 -10.32 -14.13 -2.47
N PRO A 342 -10.74 -14.80 -3.57
CA PRO A 342 -9.81 -15.50 -4.45
C PRO A 342 -8.90 -14.53 -5.22
N TYR A 343 -9.37 -13.32 -5.53
CA TYR A 343 -8.53 -12.28 -6.12
C TYR A 343 -7.34 -11.98 -5.21
N ALA A 344 -7.61 -11.57 -3.96
CA ALA A 344 -6.57 -11.16 -3.02
C ALA A 344 -5.62 -12.32 -2.66
N GLY A 345 -6.17 -13.53 -2.42
CA GLY A 345 -5.33 -14.68 -2.08
C GLY A 345 -4.36 -15.09 -3.18
N ILE A 346 -4.80 -15.05 -4.45
CA ILE A 346 -3.95 -15.41 -5.59
C ILE A 346 -2.98 -14.27 -5.93
N ASP A 347 -3.43 -13.02 -5.87
CA ASP A 347 -2.57 -11.85 -6.08
C ASP A 347 -1.40 -11.87 -5.10
N LEU A 348 -1.68 -12.00 -3.80
CA LEU A 348 -0.63 -12.07 -2.79
C LEU A 348 0.32 -13.26 -3.00
N ALA A 349 -0.23 -14.47 -3.17
CA ALA A 349 0.59 -15.68 -3.31
C ALA A 349 1.50 -15.63 -4.55
N VAL A 350 0.97 -15.15 -5.69
CA VAL A 350 1.75 -15.04 -6.93
C VAL A 350 2.77 -13.91 -6.81
N TYR A 351 2.40 -12.77 -6.24
CA TYR A 351 3.30 -11.63 -6.02
C TYR A 351 4.51 -12.05 -5.18
N GLU A 352 4.26 -12.65 -4.01
CA GLU A 352 5.31 -13.11 -3.11
C GLU A 352 6.19 -14.17 -3.77
N THR A 353 5.59 -15.15 -4.46
CA THR A 353 6.36 -16.19 -5.17
C THR A 353 7.27 -15.60 -6.23
N LEU A 354 6.77 -14.68 -7.07
CA LEU A 354 7.55 -14.06 -8.14
C LEU A 354 8.64 -13.15 -7.59
N LYS A 355 8.31 -12.31 -6.61
CA LYS A 355 9.28 -11.44 -5.93
C LYS A 355 10.39 -12.28 -5.29
N ASN A 356 10.03 -13.36 -4.61
CA ASN A 356 10.99 -14.24 -3.95
C ASN A 356 11.86 -14.99 -4.94
N ALA A 357 11.28 -15.53 -6.01
CA ALA A 357 12.03 -16.21 -7.07
C ALA A 357 13.01 -15.28 -7.79
N TRP A 358 12.64 -14.01 -8.01
CA TRP A 358 13.54 -13.02 -8.60
C TRP A 358 14.71 -12.71 -7.66
N LEU A 359 14.41 -12.42 -6.39
CA LEU A 359 15.44 -12.14 -5.38
C LEU A 359 16.43 -13.29 -5.25
N SER A 360 15.96 -14.54 -5.18
CA SER A 360 16.83 -15.71 -5.08
C SER A 360 17.73 -15.96 -6.31
N ARG A 361 17.42 -15.38 -7.48
CA ARG A 361 18.19 -15.59 -8.72
C ARG A 361 19.10 -14.42 -9.09
N TYR A 362 18.73 -13.19 -8.73
CA TYR A 362 19.36 -11.98 -9.24
C TYR A 362 19.89 -11.03 -8.16
N ALA A 363 19.50 -11.18 -6.89
CA ALA A 363 20.06 -10.36 -5.81
C ALA A 363 21.44 -10.89 -5.41
N LYS A 364 22.51 -10.26 -5.90
CA LYS A 364 23.89 -10.51 -5.42
C LYS A 364 24.27 -9.59 -4.26
N ASP A 365 23.90 -8.30 -4.35
CA ASP A 365 24.34 -7.26 -3.40
C ASP A 365 23.19 -6.32 -2.95
N THR A 366 21.93 -6.62 -3.28
CA THR A 366 20.79 -5.73 -2.96
C THR A 366 19.48 -6.50 -2.80
N ALA A 367 18.80 -6.29 -1.67
CA ALA A 367 17.51 -6.90 -1.36
C ALA A 367 16.30 -6.19 -2.01
N ASN A 368 16.55 -5.10 -2.75
CA ASN A 368 15.52 -4.34 -3.45
C ASN A 368 15.46 -4.77 -4.93
N PRO A 369 14.37 -5.39 -5.40
CA PRO A 369 14.21 -5.77 -6.80
C PRO A 369 14.22 -4.59 -7.78
N GLY A 370 14.12 -3.36 -7.27
CA GLY A 370 13.88 -2.17 -8.06
C GLY A 370 12.41 -2.05 -8.44
N ILE A 371 11.96 -0.82 -8.62
CA ILE A 371 10.55 -0.50 -8.83
C ILE A 371 9.95 -1.19 -10.06
N LEU A 372 10.74 -1.40 -11.11
CA LEU A 372 10.30 -2.07 -12.34
C LEU A 372 10.00 -3.55 -12.13
N VAL A 373 10.78 -4.25 -11.30
CA VAL A 373 10.54 -5.65 -10.99
C VAL A 373 9.33 -5.79 -10.08
N LEU A 374 9.20 -4.93 -9.06
CA LEU A 374 8.01 -4.89 -8.21
C LEU A 374 6.73 -4.63 -9.02
N LEU A 375 6.78 -3.67 -9.96
CA LEU A 375 5.70 -3.41 -10.90
C LEU A 375 5.40 -4.61 -11.80
N GLY A 376 6.43 -5.31 -12.28
CA GLY A 376 6.30 -6.53 -13.07
C GLY A 376 5.62 -7.66 -12.29
N CYS A 377 6.12 -7.95 -11.08
CA CYS A 377 5.55 -8.94 -10.17
C CYS A 377 4.09 -8.60 -9.84
N GLY A 378 3.80 -7.36 -9.46
CA GLY A 378 2.43 -6.89 -9.16
C GLY A 378 1.49 -6.97 -10.36
N THR A 379 1.98 -6.64 -11.56
CA THR A 379 1.15 -6.73 -12.78
C THR A 379 0.79 -8.18 -13.12
N ILE A 380 1.75 -9.10 -12.98
CA ILE A 380 1.52 -10.53 -13.25
C ILE A 380 0.59 -11.13 -12.19
N SER A 381 0.84 -10.83 -10.91
CA SER A 381 0.04 -11.35 -9.80
C SER A 381 -1.41 -10.87 -9.87
N SER A 382 -1.62 -9.56 -10.12
CA SER A 382 -2.96 -8.99 -10.25
C SER A 382 -3.69 -9.54 -11.47
N THR A 383 -2.97 -9.85 -12.54
CA THR A 383 -3.51 -10.51 -13.74
C THR A 383 -3.99 -11.93 -13.43
N CYS A 384 -3.21 -12.72 -12.68
CA CYS A 384 -3.59 -14.06 -12.22
C CYS A 384 -4.80 -14.02 -11.27
N GLY A 385 -4.80 -13.10 -10.30
CA GLY A 385 -5.95 -12.88 -9.41
C GLY A 385 -7.21 -12.48 -10.19
N GLN A 386 -7.07 -11.62 -11.20
CA GLN A 386 -8.17 -11.26 -12.10
C GLN A 386 -8.69 -12.46 -12.88
N LEU A 387 -7.83 -13.33 -13.42
CA LEU A 387 -8.23 -14.52 -14.16
C LEU A 387 -9.06 -15.49 -13.32
N ALA A 388 -8.66 -15.71 -12.07
CA ALA A 388 -9.37 -16.60 -11.16
C ALA A 388 -10.73 -16.03 -10.71
N SER A 389 -10.79 -14.73 -10.44
CA SER A 389 -12.01 -14.04 -9.98
C SER A 389 -12.91 -13.56 -11.12
N TYR A 390 -12.46 -13.63 -12.38
CA TYR A 390 -13.16 -13.07 -13.54
C TYR A 390 -14.60 -13.60 -13.71
N PRO A 391 -14.89 -14.91 -13.54
CA PRO A 391 -16.25 -15.41 -13.64
C PRO A 391 -17.24 -14.69 -12.72
N LEU A 392 -16.83 -14.42 -11.48
CA LEU A 392 -17.63 -13.69 -10.50
C LEU A 392 -17.76 -12.21 -10.87
N ALA A 393 -16.69 -11.61 -11.41
CA ALA A 393 -16.72 -10.25 -11.92
C ALA A 393 -17.69 -10.08 -13.10
N LEU A 394 -17.78 -11.05 -14.01
CA LEU A 394 -18.76 -11.05 -15.10
C LEU A 394 -20.19 -11.15 -14.55
N VAL A 395 -20.42 -12.10 -13.65
CA VAL A 395 -21.75 -12.34 -13.04
C VAL A 395 -22.21 -11.09 -12.29
N ARG A 396 -21.33 -10.46 -11.49
CA ARG A 396 -21.56 -9.16 -10.85
C ARG A 396 -22.02 -8.12 -11.87
N THR A 397 -21.25 -7.93 -12.94
CA THR A 397 -21.54 -6.88 -13.95
C THR A 397 -22.87 -7.12 -14.65
N ARG A 398 -23.17 -8.37 -15.04
CA ARG A 398 -24.47 -8.72 -15.64
C ARG A 398 -25.63 -8.49 -14.67
N MET A 399 -25.48 -8.83 -13.39
CA MET A 399 -26.52 -8.56 -12.38
C MET A 399 -26.73 -7.05 -12.13
N GLN A 400 -25.67 -6.25 -12.16
CA GLN A 400 -25.77 -4.79 -12.04
C GLN A 400 -26.46 -4.16 -13.27
N ALA A 401 -26.29 -4.76 -14.45
CA ALA A 401 -26.86 -4.31 -15.72
C ALA A 401 -28.31 -4.73 -15.97
N GLN A 402 -28.83 -5.73 -15.25
CA GLN A 402 -30.12 -6.43 -15.47
C GLN A 402 -31.40 -5.57 -15.52
N ALA A 403 -31.35 -4.27 -15.31
CA ALA A 403 -32.52 -3.39 -15.48
C ALA A 403 -32.32 -2.28 -16.52
N SER A 404 -31.18 -2.28 -17.21
CA SER A 404 -30.99 -1.49 -18.43
C SER A 404 -31.57 -2.20 -19.66
N MET A 405 -31.97 -3.46 -19.53
CA MET A 405 -32.70 -4.22 -20.55
C MET A 405 -34.16 -4.30 -20.14
N GLU A 406 -35.05 -3.65 -20.91
CA GLU A 406 -36.48 -3.72 -20.67
C GLU A 406 -36.96 -5.19 -20.75
N GLY A 407 -37.71 -5.65 -19.74
CA GLY A 407 -38.32 -6.99 -19.70
C GLY A 407 -37.46 -8.12 -19.13
N SER A 408 -36.24 -7.89 -18.63
CA SER A 408 -35.46 -8.96 -18.00
C SER A 408 -35.93 -9.29 -16.58
N GLU A 409 -36.34 -10.55 -16.36
CA GLU A 409 -36.59 -11.11 -15.03
C GLU A 409 -35.40 -10.90 -14.10
N GLN A 410 -35.67 -10.66 -12.81
CA GLN A 410 -34.63 -10.64 -11.80
C GLN A 410 -34.12 -12.07 -11.57
N VAL A 411 -32.93 -12.37 -12.08
CA VAL A 411 -32.35 -13.70 -12.00
C VAL A 411 -31.36 -13.77 -10.84
N SER A 412 -31.53 -14.76 -9.97
CA SER A 412 -30.55 -15.04 -8.90
C SER A 412 -29.17 -15.40 -9.48
N MET A 413 -28.11 -15.19 -8.69
CA MET A 413 -26.73 -15.48 -9.10
C MET A 413 -26.58 -16.89 -9.69
N SER A 414 -27.07 -17.92 -9.00
CA SER A 414 -26.94 -19.32 -9.42
C SER A 414 -27.69 -19.60 -10.73
N LYS A 415 -28.89 -19.02 -10.90
CA LYS A 415 -29.65 -19.14 -12.15
C LYS A 415 -28.92 -18.42 -13.29
N LEU A 416 -28.30 -17.27 -13.05
CA LEU A 416 -27.52 -16.54 -14.06
C LEU A 416 -26.28 -17.34 -14.48
N VAL A 417 -25.52 -17.87 -13.52
CA VAL A 417 -24.37 -18.75 -13.80
C VAL A 417 -24.80 -19.95 -14.62
N LYS A 418 -25.87 -20.65 -14.21
CA LYS A 418 -26.41 -21.81 -14.94
C LYS A 418 -26.83 -21.43 -16.37
N LYS A 419 -27.49 -20.28 -16.56
CA LYS A 419 -27.88 -19.76 -17.88
C LYS A 419 -26.68 -19.46 -18.77
N ILE A 420 -25.61 -18.89 -18.22
CA ILE A 420 -24.36 -18.62 -18.96
C ILE A 420 -23.71 -19.93 -19.36
N MET A 421 -23.54 -20.86 -18.41
CA MET A 421 -22.93 -22.16 -18.66
C MET A 421 -23.68 -22.95 -19.73
N GLN A 422 -25.02 -22.94 -19.70
CA GLN A 422 -25.85 -23.64 -20.68
C GLN A 422 -25.83 -22.99 -22.08
N LYS A 423 -25.89 -21.65 -22.17
CA LYS A 423 -26.00 -20.95 -23.47
C LYS A 423 -24.65 -20.64 -24.11
N GLU A 424 -23.64 -20.32 -23.30
CA GLU A 424 -22.37 -19.76 -23.75
C GLU A 424 -21.17 -20.67 -23.41
N GLY A 425 -21.35 -21.65 -22.52
CA GLY A 425 -20.27 -22.52 -22.04
C GLY A 425 -19.36 -21.83 -21.03
N PHE A 426 -18.32 -22.56 -20.58
CA PHE A 426 -17.36 -22.08 -19.57
C PHE A 426 -16.66 -20.78 -19.99
N PHE A 427 -16.17 -20.71 -21.23
CA PHE A 427 -15.52 -19.50 -21.76
C PHE A 427 -16.46 -18.29 -21.89
N GLY A 428 -17.78 -18.49 -21.82
CA GLY A 428 -18.76 -17.40 -21.70
C GLY A 428 -18.54 -16.55 -20.45
N LEU A 429 -18.01 -17.15 -19.37
CA LEU A 429 -17.69 -16.47 -18.11
C LEU A 429 -16.52 -15.46 -18.24
N TYR A 430 -15.75 -15.53 -19.33
CA TYR A 430 -14.55 -14.73 -19.58
C TYR A 430 -14.74 -13.61 -20.60
N ARG A 431 -15.99 -13.30 -21.00
CA ARG A 431 -16.26 -12.23 -21.97
C ARG A 431 -15.78 -10.87 -21.47
N GLY A 432 -15.17 -10.10 -22.38
CA GLY A 432 -14.62 -8.78 -22.08
C GLY A 432 -13.25 -8.78 -21.40
N ILE A 433 -12.61 -9.95 -21.25
CA ILE A 433 -11.30 -10.03 -20.59
C ILE A 433 -10.17 -9.37 -21.40
N LEU A 434 -10.26 -9.41 -22.73
CA LEU A 434 -9.27 -8.78 -23.60
C LEU A 434 -9.14 -7.26 -23.37
N PRO A 435 -10.22 -6.45 -23.44
CA PRO A 435 -10.13 -5.03 -23.12
C PRO A 435 -9.72 -4.77 -21.66
N ASN A 436 -9.98 -5.70 -20.74
CA ASN A 436 -9.48 -5.62 -19.37
C ASN A 436 -7.94 -5.72 -19.32
N PHE A 437 -7.32 -6.69 -20.01
CA PHE A 437 -5.86 -6.80 -20.07
C PHE A 437 -5.19 -5.65 -20.80
N MET A 438 -5.76 -5.20 -21.93
CA MET A 438 -5.25 -4.04 -22.66
C MET A 438 -5.22 -2.76 -21.80
N LYS A 439 -6.10 -2.67 -20.80
CA LYS A 439 -6.16 -1.53 -19.89
C LYS A 439 -5.07 -1.55 -18.81
N VAL A 440 -4.62 -2.74 -18.36
CA VAL A 440 -3.77 -2.85 -17.16
C VAL A 440 -2.49 -2.04 -17.29
N ILE A 441 -1.71 -2.25 -18.35
CA ILE A 441 -0.43 -1.56 -18.55
C ILE A 441 -0.61 -0.04 -18.65
N PRO A 442 -1.48 0.50 -19.54
CA PRO A 442 -1.73 1.94 -19.58
C PRO A 442 -2.20 2.53 -18.25
N ALA A 443 -3.06 1.82 -17.51
CA ALA A 443 -3.55 2.30 -16.22
C ALA A 443 -2.40 2.47 -15.21
N VAL A 444 -1.53 1.47 -15.11
CA VAL A 444 -0.38 1.49 -14.19
C VAL A 444 0.62 2.58 -14.61
N SER A 445 0.98 2.65 -15.90
CA SER A 445 1.93 3.64 -16.39
C SER A 445 1.45 5.08 -16.20
N ILE A 446 0.18 5.37 -16.52
CA ILE A 446 -0.39 6.72 -16.35
C ILE A 446 -0.45 7.08 -14.86
N SER A 447 -0.92 6.17 -14.00
CA SER A 447 -0.96 6.42 -12.56
C SER A 447 0.42 6.75 -12.01
N TYR A 448 1.43 5.97 -12.38
CA TYR A 448 2.79 6.18 -11.91
C TYR A 448 3.35 7.55 -12.32
N VAL A 449 3.30 7.85 -13.62
CA VAL A 449 3.81 9.13 -14.15
C VAL A 449 3.11 10.31 -13.48
N VAL A 450 1.79 10.27 -13.38
CA VAL A 450 1.02 11.36 -12.75
C VAL A 450 1.33 11.45 -11.26
N TYR A 451 1.47 10.32 -10.56
CA TYR A 451 1.81 10.31 -9.14
C TYR A 451 3.16 10.97 -8.89
N GLU A 452 4.20 10.61 -9.66
CA GLU A 452 5.53 11.22 -9.55
C GLU A 452 5.50 12.73 -9.82
N TYR A 453 4.85 13.16 -10.91
CA TYR A 453 4.71 14.60 -11.22
C TYR A 453 3.96 15.35 -10.13
N MET A 454 2.87 14.79 -9.60
CA MET A 454 2.10 15.41 -8.52
C MET A 454 2.90 15.45 -7.21
N ARG A 455 3.65 14.40 -6.90
CA ARG A 455 4.50 14.32 -5.70
C ARG A 455 5.60 15.37 -5.74
N SER A 456 6.27 15.54 -6.88
CA SER A 456 7.26 16.60 -7.10
C SER A 456 6.61 17.99 -7.03
N GLY A 457 5.48 18.19 -7.70
CA GLY A 457 4.77 19.48 -7.72
C GLY A 457 4.24 19.93 -6.35
N LEU A 458 3.85 18.99 -5.49
CA LEU A 458 3.39 19.25 -4.12
C LEU A 458 4.53 19.41 -3.10
N GLY A 459 5.79 19.31 -3.55
CA GLY A 459 6.98 19.43 -2.70
C GLY A 459 7.15 18.29 -1.71
N ILE A 460 6.61 17.10 -2.03
CA ILE A 460 6.80 15.86 -1.25
C ILE A 460 8.17 15.24 -1.60
N SER A 461 8.78 15.66 -2.72
CA SER A 461 10.12 15.25 -3.14
C SER A 461 10.96 16.47 -3.54
N LYS A 462 12.02 16.71 -2.75
CA LYS A 462 13.32 17.23 -3.14
C LYS A 462 14.35 16.53 -2.27
#